data_AF-A0A7C7JGU6-F1
#
_entry.id   AF-A0A7C7JGU6-F1
#
_cell.length_a   1.000
_cell.length_b   1.000
_cell.length_c   1.000
_cell.angle_alpha   90.00
_cell.angle_beta   90.00
_cell.angle_gamma   90.00
#
_symmetry.space_group_name_H-M   'P 1'
#
loop_
_entity.id
_entity.type
_entity.pdbx_description
1 polymer ?
#
loop_
_entity_poly.entity_id
_entity_poly.type
_entity_poly.pdbx_seq_one_letter_code
_entity_poly.pdbx_strand_id
1 'polypeptide(L)'
;ARMAKARGAKVIDHLLVGFKYIGDVNRQLDESGCFGEVTAPLSSFVAGVEESHGVLVSPYIRDKDAAGGGMFLAEAASLTLLNDNTLVDRLEDLWREHGYVANKLVSTVMRGAAGKARIEAVQDSFRRSPPTEIGGLMVTAFHDRCDPDGPFGAISSDTDAASRNVLVFELTERARVILRPSGTEPKNKAYVEYRGQEGVDLSAEVARVEAEASRLAIAFVDEMLSRAGISLPAWAHSISGLVPVEGKVAFVDLFLRVVADLSAGQPVDEALLRADLASYGDDSIALFSAAVEQYLADEGVDDDVALWLRALFNLT
;
A
#
# COMPACT_ATOMS: atom_id res chain seq x y z
N ALA A 1 3.25 -14.53 -9.19
CA ALA A 1 3.25 -14.75 -10.66
C ALA A 1 4.60 -15.25 -11.20
N ARG A 2 5.72 -14.52 -11.04
CA ARG A 2 7.03 -14.88 -11.65
C ARG A 2 7.53 -16.28 -11.29
N MET A 3 7.53 -16.60 -9.99
CA MET A 3 7.90 -17.92 -9.46
C MET A 3 7.12 -19.08 -10.10
N ALA A 4 5.83 -18.87 -10.34
CA ALA A 4 4.94 -19.86 -10.94
C ALA A 4 5.21 -20.00 -12.45
N LYS A 5 5.32 -18.87 -13.17
CA LYS A 5 5.65 -18.84 -14.60
C LYS A 5 7.02 -19.48 -14.90
N ALA A 6 8.02 -19.23 -14.06
CA ALA A 6 9.35 -19.84 -14.17
C ALA A 6 9.33 -21.38 -14.06
N ARG A 7 8.32 -21.94 -13.38
CA ARG A 7 8.09 -23.39 -13.23
C ARG A 7 7.06 -23.93 -14.23
N GLY A 8 6.67 -23.15 -15.24
CA GLY A 8 5.74 -23.56 -16.29
C GLY A 8 4.26 -23.55 -15.87
N ALA A 9 3.92 -23.01 -14.70
CA ALA A 9 2.53 -22.92 -14.26
C ALA A 9 1.76 -21.83 -15.01
N LYS A 10 0.48 -22.09 -15.29
CA LYS A 10 -0.46 -21.09 -15.80
C LYS A 10 -0.87 -20.16 -14.65
N VAL A 11 -0.95 -18.86 -14.93
CA VAL A 11 -1.22 -17.83 -13.90
C VAL A 11 -2.36 -16.95 -14.36
N ILE A 12 -3.31 -16.72 -13.47
CA ILE A 12 -4.39 -15.74 -13.61
C ILE A 12 -4.13 -14.65 -12.56
N ASP A 13 -3.65 -13.49 -12.99
CA ASP A 13 -3.17 -12.39 -12.13
C ASP A 13 -3.93 -11.06 -12.32
N HIS A 14 -5.00 -11.07 -13.13
CA HIS A 14 -5.81 -9.90 -13.45
C HIS A 14 -7.21 -9.95 -12.84
N LEU A 15 -7.42 -10.74 -11.77
CA LEU A 15 -8.71 -10.77 -11.08
C LEU A 15 -8.98 -9.46 -10.34
N LEU A 16 -10.26 -9.21 -10.09
CA LEU A 16 -10.71 -8.10 -9.25
C LEU A 16 -10.59 -8.47 -7.76
N VAL A 17 -10.60 -7.48 -6.89
CA VAL A 17 -10.51 -7.72 -5.44
C VAL A 17 -11.79 -8.39 -4.93
N GLY A 18 -11.62 -9.48 -4.20
CA GLY A 18 -12.68 -10.26 -3.59
C GLY A 18 -12.54 -11.74 -3.96
N PHE A 19 -12.51 -12.60 -2.95
CA PHE A 19 -12.30 -14.04 -3.14
C PHE A 19 -13.34 -14.73 -4.04
N LYS A 20 -14.52 -14.12 -4.20
CA LYS A 20 -15.56 -14.54 -5.17
C LYS A 20 -15.01 -14.69 -6.59
N TYR A 21 -14.03 -13.88 -7.01
CA TYR A 21 -13.44 -13.96 -8.35
C TYR A 21 -12.51 -15.18 -8.49
N ILE A 22 -11.79 -15.57 -7.43
CA ILE A 22 -11.04 -16.83 -7.40
C ILE A 22 -12.01 -18.02 -7.40
N GLY A 23 -13.09 -17.93 -6.62
CA GLY A 23 -14.17 -18.92 -6.61
C GLY A 23 -14.81 -19.11 -8.00
N ASP A 24 -15.04 -18.01 -8.73
CA ASP A 24 -15.58 -18.03 -10.08
C ASP A 24 -14.62 -18.63 -11.09
N VAL A 25 -13.31 -18.32 -11.01
CA VAL A 25 -12.28 -19.01 -11.80
C VAL A 25 -12.36 -20.53 -11.58
N ASN A 26 -12.35 -20.96 -10.32
CA ASN A 26 -12.42 -22.38 -10.00
C ASN A 26 -13.73 -23.00 -10.53
N ARG A 27 -14.84 -22.26 -10.56
CA ARG A 27 -16.13 -22.74 -11.06
C ARG A 27 -16.07 -22.93 -12.58
N GLN A 28 -15.54 -21.94 -13.31
CA GLN A 28 -15.40 -22.00 -14.76
C GLN A 28 -14.43 -23.10 -15.21
N LEU A 29 -13.32 -23.31 -14.48
CA LEU A 29 -12.40 -24.40 -14.75
C LEU A 29 -13.03 -25.79 -14.48
N ASP A 30 -13.92 -25.90 -13.50
CA ASP A 30 -14.68 -27.13 -13.20
C ASP A 30 -15.68 -27.45 -14.33
N GLU A 31 -16.45 -26.43 -14.74
CA GLU A 31 -17.55 -26.59 -15.71
C GLU A 31 -17.05 -26.71 -17.15
N SER A 32 -16.04 -25.94 -17.52
CA SER A 32 -15.61 -25.76 -18.92
C SER A 32 -14.14 -26.11 -19.19
N GLY A 33 -13.35 -26.35 -18.14
CA GLY A 33 -11.91 -26.53 -18.26
C GLY A 33 -11.15 -25.28 -18.72
N CYS A 34 -11.81 -24.12 -18.76
CA CYS A 34 -11.26 -22.87 -19.30
C CYS A 34 -11.62 -21.65 -18.43
N PHE A 35 -10.72 -20.68 -18.36
CA PHE A 35 -10.97 -19.33 -17.87
C PHE A 35 -10.11 -18.35 -18.68
N GLY A 36 -10.74 -17.48 -19.47
CA GLY A 36 -10.01 -16.63 -20.42
C GLY A 36 -9.14 -17.48 -21.36
N GLU A 37 -7.84 -17.19 -21.41
CA GLU A 37 -6.86 -17.95 -22.20
C GLU A 37 -6.31 -19.20 -21.49
N VAL A 38 -6.66 -19.41 -20.22
CA VAL A 38 -6.17 -20.53 -19.43
C VAL A 38 -7.08 -21.73 -19.61
N THR A 39 -6.58 -22.76 -20.29
CA THR A 39 -7.23 -24.08 -20.36
C THR A 39 -6.54 -25.08 -19.42
N ALA A 40 -7.21 -25.54 -18.37
CA ALA A 40 -6.70 -26.55 -17.45
C ALA A 40 -7.86 -27.23 -16.69
N PRO A 41 -7.76 -28.51 -16.33
CA PRO A 41 -8.73 -29.12 -15.44
C PRO A 41 -8.59 -28.52 -14.03
N LEU A 42 -9.70 -28.46 -13.28
CA LEU A 42 -9.69 -27.97 -11.89
C LEU A 42 -8.66 -28.69 -11.00
N SER A 43 -8.40 -29.97 -11.26
CA SER A 43 -7.39 -30.77 -10.55
C SER A 43 -5.96 -30.27 -10.70
N SER A 44 -5.68 -29.37 -11.65
CA SER A 44 -4.38 -28.69 -11.81
C SER A 44 -4.26 -27.40 -11.00
N PHE A 45 -5.29 -27.03 -10.22
CA PHE A 45 -5.23 -25.89 -9.32
C PHE A 45 -4.16 -26.10 -8.24
N VAL A 46 -3.30 -25.10 -8.08
CA VAL A 46 -2.20 -25.13 -7.10
C VAL A 46 -2.50 -24.21 -5.92
N ALA A 47 -2.80 -22.94 -6.20
CA ALA A 47 -3.11 -21.96 -5.18
C ALA A 47 -3.91 -20.78 -5.73
N GLY A 48 -4.76 -20.21 -4.88
CA GLY A 48 -5.41 -18.91 -5.05
C GLY A 48 -5.03 -18.01 -3.88
N VAL A 49 -4.58 -16.79 -4.15
CA VAL A 49 -4.05 -15.88 -3.13
C VAL A 49 -4.56 -14.46 -3.32
N GLU A 50 -4.75 -13.74 -2.22
CA GLU A 50 -5.03 -12.30 -2.17
C GLU A 50 -4.05 -11.62 -1.21
N GLU A 51 -3.75 -10.34 -1.44
CA GLU A 51 -2.82 -9.56 -0.61
C GLU A 51 -3.31 -9.41 0.85
N SER A 52 -4.62 -9.50 1.05
CA SER A 52 -5.27 -9.44 2.36
C SER A 52 -5.08 -10.71 3.22
N HIS A 53 -3.97 -11.43 3.06
CA HIS A 53 -3.71 -12.74 3.66
C HIS A 53 -4.73 -13.83 3.28
N GLY A 54 -5.40 -13.69 2.13
CA GLY A 54 -6.28 -14.73 1.60
C GLY A 54 -5.46 -15.82 0.94
N VAL A 55 -5.68 -17.07 1.31
CA VAL A 55 -5.02 -18.23 0.70
C VAL A 55 -6.02 -19.37 0.52
N LEU A 56 -5.88 -20.10 -0.57
CA LEU A 56 -6.61 -21.33 -0.86
C LEU A 56 -5.68 -22.28 -1.59
N VAL A 57 -5.48 -23.46 -1.01
CA VAL A 57 -4.59 -24.51 -1.53
C VAL A 57 -5.37 -25.73 -2.05
N SER A 58 -6.71 -25.65 -2.02
CA SER A 58 -7.61 -26.69 -2.47
C SER A 58 -8.72 -26.07 -3.34
N PRO A 59 -8.97 -26.55 -4.56
CA PRO A 59 -10.00 -25.97 -5.41
C PRO A 59 -11.44 -26.29 -4.96
N TYR A 60 -11.62 -27.24 -4.04
CA TYR A 60 -12.92 -27.72 -3.59
C TYR A 60 -13.56 -26.85 -2.51
N ILE A 61 -12.78 -25.96 -1.90
CA ILE A 61 -13.29 -24.93 -0.99
C ILE A 61 -13.48 -23.66 -1.83
N ARG A 62 -14.64 -23.01 -1.69
CA ARG A 62 -15.02 -21.80 -2.47
C ARG A 62 -14.81 -20.51 -1.67
N ASP A 63 -14.01 -20.58 -0.61
CA ASP A 63 -13.66 -19.50 0.30
C ASP A 63 -12.19 -19.61 0.71
N LYS A 64 -11.68 -18.63 1.46
CA LYS A 64 -10.33 -18.65 2.04
C LYS A 64 -10.19 -19.83 3.00
N ASP A 65 -9.03 -20.48 2.96
CA ASP A 65 -8.68 -21.59 3.85
C ASP A 65 -7.33 -21.33 4.51
N ALA A 66 -7.37 -20.65 5.66
CA ALA A 66 -6.19 -20.38 6.47
C ALA A 66 -5.60 -21.67 7.08
N ALA A 67 -6.43 -22.68 7.38
CA ALA A 67 -5.95 -23.94 7.96
C ALA A 67 -5.14 -24.73 6.93
N GLY A 68 -5.64 -24.84 5.69
CA GLY A 68 -4.90 -25.40 4.58
C GLY A 68 -3.59 -24.65 4.32
N GLY A 69 -3.63 -23.32 4.26
CA GLY A 69 -2.42 -22.50 4.12
C GLY A 69 -1.40 -22.74 5.25
N GLY A 70 -1.86 -22.81 6.50
CA GLY A 70 -1.02 -23.11 7.66
C GLY A 70 -0.40 -24.50 7.61
N MET A 71 -1.14 -25.52 7.16
CA MET A 71 -0.63 -26.87 6.98
C MET A 71 0.48 -26.94 5.93
N PHE A 72 0.30 -26.29 4.78
CA PHE A 72 1.33 -26.20 3.74
C PHE A 72 2.58 -25.45 4.24
N LEU A 73 2.41 -24.39 5.04
CA LEU A 73 3.54 -23.68 5.62
C LEU A 73 4.30 -24.54 6.64
N ALA A 74 3.59 -25.33 7.45
CA ALA A 74 4.20 -26.26 8.40
C ALA A 74 4.98 -27.38 7.69
N GLU A 75 4.44 -27.92 6.60
CA GLU A 75 5.15 -28.89 5.75
C GLU A 75 6.39 -28.26 5.12
N ALA A 76 6.27 -27.06 4.54
CA ALA A 76 7.40 -26.32 3.99
C ALA A 76 8.49 -26.06 5.05
N ALA A 77 8.11 -25.68 6.27
CA ALA A 77 9.04 -25.49 7.39
C ALA A 77 9.76 -26.80 7.75
N SER A 78 9.01 -27.90 7.84
CA SER A 78 9.58 -29.23 8.13
C SER A 78 10.57 -29.67 7.06
N LEU A 79 10.22 -29.54 5.78
CA LEU A 79 11.11 -29.89 4.66
C LEU A 79 12.34 -28.99 4.59
N THR A 80 12.20 -27.71 4.91
CA THR A 80 13.33 -26.77 4.89
C THR A 80 14.31 -27.07 6.02
N LEU A 81 13.80 -27.41 7.21
CA LEU A 81 14.61 -27.81 8.36
C LEU A 81 15.39 -29.11 8.11
N LEU A 82 14.82 -30.07 7.37
CA LEU A 82 15.52 -31.30 6.97
C LEU A 82 16.74 -31.03 6.06
N ASN A 83 16.82 -29.85 5.46
CA ASN A 83 17.93 -29.40 4.62
C ASN A 83 18.81 -28.36 5.33
N ASP A 84 18.79 -28.32 6.67
CA ASP A 84 19.56 -27.39 7.52
C ASP A 84 19.33 -25.90 7.20
N ASN A 85 18.14 -25.55 6.70
CA ASN A 85 17.75 -24.19 6.34
C ASN A 85 16.52 -23.74 7.14
N THR A 86 16.23 -22.44 7.09
CA THR A 86 14.99 -21.84 7.61
C THR A 86 14.07 -21.35 6.49
N LEU A 87 12.80 -21.08 6.81
CA LEU A 87 11.88 -20.44 5.86
C LEU A 87 12.37 -19.07 5.41
N VAL A 88 13.13 -18.35 6.24
CA VAL A 88 13.72 -17.05 5.88
C VAL A 88 14.80 -17.25 4.82
N ASP A 89 15.70 -18.23 5.01
CA ASP A 89 16.71 -18.58 4.01
C ASP A 89 16.04 -18.94 2.68
N ARG A 90 14.96 -19.73 2.73
CA ARG A 90 14.21 -20.11 1.53
C ARG A 90 13.55 -18.90 0.85
N LEU A 91 13.05 -17.93 1.62
CA LEU A 91 12.48 -16.70 1.09
C LEU A 91 13.55 -15.84 0.42
N GLU A 92 14.72 -15.71 1.04
CA GLU A 92 15.86 -15.00 0.45
C GLU A 92 16.33 -15.63 -0.85
N ASP A 93 16.38 -16.96 -0.94
CA ASP A 93 16.71 -17.67 -2.17
C ASP A 93 15.71 -17.36 -3.29
N LEU A 94 14.42 -17.30 -2.97
CA LEU A 94 13.38 -16.90 -3.93
C LEU A 94 13.56 -15.45 -4.37
N TRP A 95 13.99 -14.56 -3.48
CA TRP A 95 14.31 -13.17 -3.83
C TRP A 95 15.55 -13.07 -4.72
N ARG A 96 16.58 -13.89 -4.48
CA ARG A 96 17.76 -13.97 -5.35
C ARG A 96 17.39 -14.49 -6.75
N GLU A 97 16.54 -15.52 -6.82
CA GLU A 97 16.13 -16.19 -8.07
C GLU A 97 15.15 -15.34 -8.90
N HIS A 98 14.22 -14.62 -8.26
CA HIS A 98 13.10 -13.98 -8.96
C HIS A 98 13.01 -12.46 -8.75
N GLY A 99 13.99 -11.88 -8.06
CA GLY A 99 14.05 -10.47 -7.69
C GLY A 99 13.10 -10.12 -6.54
N TYR A 100 13.60 -9.35 -5.60
CA TYR A 100 12.80 -8.82 -4.48
C TYR A 100 11.68 -7.88 -4.98
N VAL A 101 10.57 -7.79 -4.22
CA VAL A 101 9.48 -6.86 -4.50
C VAL A 101 9.07 -6.20 -3.20
N ALA A 102 9.31 -4.89 -3.08
CA ALA A 102 8.72 -4.10 -2.01
C ALA A 102 7.25 -3.87 -2.33
N ASN A 103 6.39 -4.12 -1.34
CA ASN A 103 4.97 -3.85 -1.40
C ASN A 103 4.64 -2.87 -0.28
N LYS A 104 4.16 -1.68 -0.60
CA LYS A 104 3.70 -0.68 0.37
C LYS A 104 2.21 -0.46 0.22
N LEU A 105 1.51 -0.45 1.35
CA LEU A 105 0.10 -0.06 1.40
C LEU A 105 0.00 1.23 2.21
N VAL A 106 -0.39 2.33 1.55
CA VAL A 106 -0.72 3.58 2.22
C VAL A 106 -2.23 3.73 2.27
N SER A 107 -2.78 3.85 3.47
CA SER A 107 -4.19 4.14 3.69
C SER A 107 -4.36 5.59 4.12
N THR A 108 -5.12 6.34 3.33
CA THR A 108 -5.39 7.76 3.57
C THR A 108 -6.86 7.92 3.95
N VAL A 109 -7.11 8.20 5.23
CA VAL A 109 -8.47 8.38 5.77
C VAL A 109 -8.90 9.83 5.61
N MET A 110 -10.06 10.07 4.99
CA MET A 110 -10.70 11.39 4.88
C MET A 110 -12.09 11.28 5.48
N ARG A 111 -12.36 11.89 6.63
CA ARG A 111 -13.58 11.56 7.40
C ARG A 111 -14.86 12.23 6.86
N GLY A 112 -15.99 11.59 7.14
CA GLY A 112 -17.32 12.14 6.90
C GLY A 112 -17.73 12.21 5.43
N ALA A 113 -18.89 12.83 5.17
CA ALA A 113 -19.43 12.98 3.82
C ALA A 113 -18.52 13.81 2.90
N ALA A 114 -17.88 14.85 3.44
CA ALA A 114 -16.90 15.65 2.71
C ALA A 114 -15.68 14.80 2.30
N GLY A 115 -15.18 13.94 3.18
CA GLY A 115 -14.08 13.03 2.87
C GLY A 115 -14.43 12.02 1.78
N LYS A 116 -15.64 11.44 1.81
CA LYS A 116 -16.13 10.56 0.73
C LYS A 116 -16.18 11.30 -0.63
N ALA A 117 -16.74 12.52 -0.65
CA ALA A 117 -16.80 13.32 -1.87
C ALA A 117 -15.40 13.68 -2.41
N ARG A 118 -14.43 13.96 -1.52
CA ARG A 118 -13.03 14.16 -1.93
C ARG A 118 -12.42 12.91 -2.56
N ILE A 119 -12.65 11.74 -1.96
CA ILE A 119 -12.17 10.45 -2.49
C ILE A 119 -12.70 10.21 -3.91
N GLU A 120 -14.00 10.45 -4.14
CA GLU A 120 -14.63 10.34 -5.46
C GLU A 120 -14.03 11.36 -6.44
N ALA A 121 -13.89 12.62 -6.03
CA ALA A 121 -13.30 13.67 -6.85
C ALA A 121 -11.85 13.37 -7.26
N VAL A 122 -11.05 12.78 -6.36
CA VAL A 122 -9.68 12.33 -6.64
C VAL A 122 -9.66 11.23 -7.69
N GLN A 123 -10.50 10.20 -7.55
CA GLN A 123 -10.59 9.13 -8.55
C GLN A 123 -10.95 9.67 -9.93
N ASP A 124 -11.96 10.54 -9.99
CA ASP A 124 -12.39 11.11 -11.26
C ASP A 124 -11.37 12.09 -11.84
N SER A 125 -10.60 12.77 -10.98
CA SER A 125 -9.47 13.62 -11.41
C SER A 125 -8.40 12.78 -12.11
N PHE A 126 -8.01 11.65 -11.54
CA PHE A 126 -7.05 10.74 -12.17
C PHE A 126 -7.58 10.18 -13.49
N ARG A 127 -8.87 9.85 -13.59
CA ARG A 127 -9.48 9.42 -14.86
C ARG A 127 -9.47 10.50 -15.93
N ARG A 128 -9.83 11.73 -15.57
CA ARG A 128 -9.91 12.87 -16.51
C ARG A 128 -8.54 13.34 -17.00
N SER A 129 -7.55 13.30 -16.12
CA SER A 129 -6.19 13.76 -16.41
C SER A 129 -5.18 12.84 -15.71
N PRO A 130 -4.94 11.64 -16.26
CA PRO A 130 -3.90 10.75 -15.75
C PRO A 130 -2.53 11.44 -15.83
N PRO A 131 -1.70 11.37 -14.78
CA PRO A 131 -0.36 11.92 -14.83
C PRO A 131 0.51 11.16 -15.84
N THR A 132 1.48 11.84 -16.44
CA THR A 132 2.51 11.21 -17.29
C THR A 132 3.72 10.73 -16.49
N GLU A 133 3.86 11.18 -15.24
CA GLU A 133 4.96 10.87 -14.34
C GLU A 133 4.46 10.84 -12.89
N ILE A 134 4.97 9.92 -12.07
CA ILE A 134 4.70 9.82 -10.64
C ILE A 134 6.02 9.60 -9.92
N GLY A 135 6.41 10.53 -9.04
CA GLY A 135 7.62 10.40 -8.21
C GLY A 135 8.91 10.21 -9.01
N GLY A 136 9.06 10.87 -10.17
CA GLY A 136 10.23 10.72 -11.04
C GLY A 136 10.12 9.60 -12.07
N LEU A 137 9.09 8.74 -12.00
CA LEU A 137 8.92 7.60 -12.90
C LEU A 137 7.84 7.87 -13.93
N MET A 138 8.14 7.60 -15.20
CA MET A 138 7.19 7.79 -16.29
C MET A 138 6.07 6.76 -16.22
N VAL A 139 4.83 7.22 -16.44
CA VAL A 139 3.66 6.35 -16.58
C VAL A 139 3.69 5.72 -17.97
N THR A 140 3.94 4.42 -18.02
CA THR A 140 3.99 3.62 -19.26
C THR A 140 2.61 3.11 -19.67
N ALA A 141 1.71 2.88 -18.72
CA ALA A 141 0.32 2.55 -18.97
C ALA A 141 -0.57 2.99 -17.81
N PHE A 142 -1.81 3.32 -18.14
CA PHE A 142 -2.87 3.62 -17.19
C PHE A 142 -4.06 2.72 -17.49
N HIS A 143 -4.55 2.02 -16.46
CA HIS A 143 -5.71 1.14 -16.58
C HIS A 143 -6.78 1.56 -15.56
N ASP A 144 -7.93 1.99 -16.05
CA ASP A 144 -9.14 2.10 -15.26
C ASP A 144 -9.95 0.82 -15.38
N ARG A 145 -10.12 0.09 -14.27
CA ARG A 145 -10.91 -1.15 -14.32
C ARG A 145 -12.41 -0.90 -14.49
N CYS A 146 -12.89 0.34 -14.33
CA CYS A 146 -14.26 0.72 -14.66
C CYS A 146 -14.47 1.00 -16.16
N ASP A 147 -13.42 1.03 -16.99
CA ASP A 147 -13.55 1.29 -18.43
C ASP A 147 -14.47 0.24 -19.08
N PRO A 148 -15.61 0.64 -19.69
CA PRO A 148 -16.51 -0.28 -20.37
C PRO A 148 -15.90 -0.92 -21.61
N ASP A 149 -14.90 -0.28 -22.22
CA ASP A 149 -14.14 -0.80 -23.36
C ASP A 149 -12.92 -1.64 -22.91
N GLY A 150 -12.70 -1.72 -21.59
CA GLY A 150 -11.66 -2.53 -20.96
C GLY A 150 -11.98 -4.03 -20.90
N PRO A 151 -11.07 -4.84 -20.31
CA PRO A 151 -11.14 -6.32 -20.34
C PRO A 151 -12.34 -6.91 -19.59
N PHE A 152 -13.02 -6.11 -18.76
CA PHE A 152 -14.18 -6.53 -17.97
C PHE A 152 -15.52 -6.07 -18.59
N GLY A 153 -15.51 -5.35 -19.72
CA GLY A 153 -16.72 -4.89 -20.41
C GLY A 153 -17.58 -3.92 -19.60
N ALA A 154 -18.86 -3.83 -19.93
CA ALA A 154 -19.81 -2.97 -19.21
C ALA A 154 -20.01 -3.40 -17.75
N ILE A 155 -20.24 -2.42 -16.86
CA ILE A 155 -20.55 -2.67 -15.45
C ILE A 155 -21.88 -3.41 -15.34
N SER A 156 -21.88 -4.49 -14.58
CA SER A 156 -23.03 -5.41 -14.47
C SER A 156 -23.89 -5.21 -13.21
N SER A 157 -23.34 -4.59 -12.16
CA SER A 157 -24.03 -4.32 -10.89
C SER A 157 -23.26 -3.32 -10.03
N ASP A 158 -23.87 -2.82 -8.95
CA ASP A 158 -23.18 -1.95 -7.98
C ASP A 158 -21.99 -2.65 -7.30
N THR A 159 -22.14 -3.95 -7.03
CA THR A 159 -21.05 -4.74 -6.42
C THR A 159 -19.89 -4.93 -7.40
N ASP A 160 -20.19 -5.05 -8.69
CA ASP A 160 -19.19 -5.08 -9.76
C ASP A 160 -18.49 -3.72 -9.88
N ALA A 161 -19.25 -2.63 -9.93
CA ALA A 161 -18.72 -1.26 -9.95
C ALA A 161 -17.77 -1.00 -8.77
N ALA A 162 -18.16 -1.40 -7.55
CA ALA A 162 -17.34 -1.25 -6.36
C ALA A 162 -16.04 -2.08 -6.41
N SER A 163 -16.08 -3.30 -6.95
CA SER A 163 -14.90 -4.14 -7.14
C SER A 163 -13.98 -3.62 -8.26
N ARG A 164 -14.52 -2.90 -9.24
CA ARG A 164 -13.82 -2.35 -10.41
C ARG A 164 -13.31 -0.92 -10.23
N ASN A 165 -13.68 -0.23 -9.15
CA ASN A 165 -13.18 1.11 -8.85
C ASN A 165 -11.71 1.09 -8.40
N VAL A 166 -10.84 0.77 -9.35
CA VAL A 166 -9.41 0.52 -9.19
C VAL A 166 -8.71 1.16 -10.39
N LEU A 167 -7.78 2.05 -10.09
CA LEU A 167 -6.89 2.66 -11.07
C LEU A 167 -5.50 2.03 -10.92
N VAL A 168 -4.90 1.62 -12.04
CA VAL A 168 -3.54 1.05 -12.06
C VAL A 168 -2.65 1.92 -12.93
N PHE A 169 -1.52 2.34 -12.38
CA PHE A 169 -0.47 3.08 -13.05
C PHE A 169 0.75 2.16 -13.17
N GLU A 170 1.07 1.71 -14.38
CA GLU A 170 2.29 0.97 -14.66
C GLU A 170 3.40 1.97 -14.97
N LEU A 171 4.51 1.90 -14.25
CA LEU A 171 5.59 2.89 -14.31
C LEU A 171 6.86 2.28 -14.92
N THR A 172 7.79 3.14 -15.30
CA THR A 172 9.19 2.73 -15.55
C THR A 172 9.80 2.06 -14.32
N GLU A 173 10.97 1.44 -14.49
CA GLU A 173 11.68 0.74 -13.39
C GLU A 173 10.90 -0.43 -12.77
N ARG A 174 9.94 -1.02 -13.51
CA ARG A 174 9.15 -2.17 -13.07
C ARG A 174 8.39 -1.87 -11.76
N ALA A 175 7.95 -0.63 -11.60
CA ALA A 175 7.13 -0.18 -10.50
C ALA A 175 5.67 -0.04 -10.95
N ARG A 176 4.75 -0.16 -10.01
CA ARG A 176 3.34 0.13 -10.25
C ARG A 176 2.67 0.72 -9.02
N VAL A 177 1.66 1.55 -9.27
CA VAL A 177 0.81 2.10 -8.22
C VAL A 177 -0.64 1.75 -8.52
N ILE A 178 -1.36 1.28 -7.52
CA ILE A 178 -2.77 0.92 -7.61
C ILE A 178 -3.55 1.76 -6.60
N LEU A 179 -4.48 2.58 -7.09
CA LEU A 179 -5.36 3.39 -6.24
C LEU A 179 -6.76 2.78 -6.19
N ARG A 180 -7.24 2.58 -4.96
CA ARG A 180 -8.56 1.99 -4.70
C ARG A 180 -9.24 2.65 -3.49
N PRO A 181 -10.43 3.25 -3.67
CA PRO A 181 -11.31 3.63 -2.58
C PRO A 181 -11.80 2.39 -1.81
N SER A 182 -11.87 2.53 -0.49
CA SER A 182 -12.49 1.53 0.36
C SER A 182 -14.02 1.63 0.29
N GLY A 183 -14.70 0.48 0.20
CA GLY A 183 -16.15 0.43 0.12
C GLY A 183 -16.88 0.63 1.45
N THR A 184 -16.22 0.37 2.58
CA THR A 184 -16.85 0.36 3.91
C THR A 184 -16.47 1.55 4.80
N GLU A 185 -15.39 2.25 4.47
CA GLU A 185 -14.83 3.35 5.25
C GLU A 185 -14.33 4.41 4.28
N PRO A 186 -14.37 5.71 4.63
CA PRO A 186 -13.93 6.78 3.74
C PRO A 186 -12.39 6.88 3.77
N LYS A 187 -11.75 5.87 3.18
CA LYS A 187 -10.29 5.77 3.02
C LYS A 187 -9.93 5.41 1.59
N ASN A 188 -8.90 6.05 1.07
CA ASN A 188 -8.22 5.63 -0.16
C ASN A 188 -7.03 4.74 0.19
N LYS A 189 -6.86 3.66 -0.56
CA LYS A 189 -5.71 2.76 -0.46
C LYS A 189 -4.84 2.91 -1.71
N ALA A 190 -3.60 3.29 -1.52
CA ALA A 190 -2.57 3.25 -2.54
C ALA A 190 -1.68 2.03 -2.27
N TYR A 191 -1.66 1.08 -3.19
CA TYR A 191 -0.74 -0.05 -3.18
C TYR A 191 0.41 0.29 -4.12
N VAL A 192 1.63 0.27 -3.62
CA VAL A 192 2.84 0.54 -4.40
C VAL A 192 3.66 -0.72 -4.43
N GLU A 193 4.03 -1.14 -5.64
CA GLU A 193 4.97 -2.22 -5.84
C GLU A 193 6.19 -1.70 -6.57
N TYR A 194 7.37 -2.00 -6.04
CA TYR A 194 8.64 -1.71 -6.70
C TYR A 194 9.45 -2.99 -6.78
N ARG A 195 9.92 -3.33 -7.98
CA ARG A 195 10.65 -4.58 -8.22
C ARG A 195 12.16 -4.34 -8.29
N GLY A 196 12.90 -5.21 -7.60
CA GLY A 196 14.35 -5.28 -7.69
C GLY A 196 14.87 -6.07 -8.89
N GLN A 197 16.18 -5.98 -9.07
CA GLN A 197 16.96 -6.76 -10.02
C GLN A 197 17.20 -8.18 -9.48
N GLU A 198 17.47 -9.10 -10.42
CA GLU A 198 17.84 -10.49 -10.13
C GLU A 198 19.37 -10.61 -10.16
N GLY A 199 19.93 -11.56 -9.42
CA GLY A 199 21.37 -11.86 -9.46
C GLY A 199 22.30 -10.76 -8.90
N VAL A 200 21.76 -9.85 -8.09
CA VAL A 200 22.51 -8.80 -7.39
C VAL A 200 22.69 -9.14 -5.90
N ASP A 201 23.50 -8.35 -5.19
CA ASP A 201 23.59 -8.47 -3.73
C ASP A 201 22.22 -8.22 -3.09
N LEU A 202 21.69 -9.23 -2.40
CA LEU A 202 20.32 -9.19 -1.91
C LEU A 202 20.12 -8.11 -0.84
N SER A 203 21.09 -7.92 0.07
CA SER A 203 20.94 -7.00 1.19
C SER A 203 20.88 -5.55 0.70
N ALA A 204 21.82 -5.16 -0.17
CA ALA A 204 21.82 -3.84 -0.78
C ALA A 204 20.58 -3.62 -1.65
N GLU A 205 20.14 -4.65 -2.38
CA GLU A 205 18.98 -4.54 -3.26
C GLU A 205 17.65 -4.42 -2.50
N VAL A 206 17.47 -5.16 -1.41
CA VAL A 206 16.31 -5.02 -0.53
C VAL A 206 16.24 -3.60 0.02
N ALA A 207 17.35 -3.07 0.56
CA ALA A 207 17.38 -1.72 1.11
C ALA A 207 17.05 -0.65 0.04
N ARG A 208 17.63 -0.78 -1.16
CA ARG A 208 17.37 0.13 -2.28
C ARG A 208 15.89 0.08 -2.68
N VAL A 209 15.36 -1.11 -2.96
CA VAL A 209 13.98 -1.30 -3.44
C VAL A 209 12.95 -0.83 -2.41
N GLU A 210 13.20 -1.05 -1.12
CA GLU A 210 12.36 -0.54 -0.03
C GLU A 210 12.36 1.00 0.03
N ALA A 211 13.52 1.64 -0.16
CA ALA A 211 13.63 3.09 -0.22
C ALA A 211 12.91 3.67 -1.46
N GLU A 212 13.11 3.06 -2.63
CA GLU A 212 12.43 3.44 -3.87
C GLU A 212 10.90 3.35 -3.74
N ALA A 213 10.40 2.22 -3.22
CA ALA A 213 8.97 2.03 -3.00
C ALA A 213 8.39 3.04 -2.01
N SER A 214 9.14 3.38 -0.95
CA SER A 214 8.69 4.36 0.05
C SER A 214 8.62 5.76 -0.55
N ARG A 215 9.63 6.18 -1.32
CA ARG A 215 9.62 7.48 -2.00
C ARG A 215 8.47 7.57 -3.00
N LEU A 216 8.25 6.51 -3.79
CA LEU A 216 7.15 6.45 -4.75
C LEU A 216 5.79 6.52 -4.05
N ALA A 217 5.64 5.85 -2.91
CA ALA A 217 4.42 5.92 -2.11
C ALA A 217 4.15 7.32 -1.57
N ILE A 218 5.17 8.02 -1.07
CA ILE A 218 5.05 9.40 -0.62
C ILE A 218 4.63 10.31 -1.78
N ALA A 219 5.38 10.26 -2.90
CA ALA A 219 5.10 11.08 -4.07
C ALA A 219 3.70 10.85 -4.66
N PHE A 220 3.22 9.60 -4.66
CA PHE A 220 1.88 9.31 -5.12
C PHE A 220 0.81 9.84 -4.17
N VAL A 221 1.02 9.74 -2.86
CA VAL A 221 0.10 10.30 -1.86
C VAL A 221 0.05 11.82 -1.98
N ASP A 222 1.17 12.48 -2.22
CA ASP A 222 1.24 13.91 -2.52
C ASP A 222 0.41 14.30 -3.74
N GLU A 223 0.65 13.63 -4.87
CA GLU A 223 -0.11 13.85 -6.10
C GLU A 223 -1.62 13.65 -5.85
N MET A 224 -1.99 12.59 -5.12
CA MET A 224 -3.37 12.31 -4.75
C MET A 224 -3.98 13.40 -3.87
N LEU A 225 -3.27 13.88 -2.85
CA LEU A 225 -3.75 14.92 -1.94
C LEU A 225 -3.85 16.27 -2.65
N SER A 226 -2.91 16.60 -3.55
CA SER A 226 -2.92 17.84 -4.33
C SER A 226 -4.18 17.96 -5.19
N ARG A 227 -4.66 16.83 -5.75
CA ARG A 227 -5.92 16.75 -6.51
C ARG A 227 -7.16 17.00 -5.65
N ALA A 228 -7.05 16.84 -4.34
CA ALA A 228 -8.06 17.21 -3.36
C ALA A 228 -7.85 18.61 -2.77
N GLY A 229 -6.88 19.39 -3.29
CA GLY A 229 -6.54 20.72 -2.79
C GLY A 229 -5.82 20.72 -1.44
N ILE A 230 -5.18 19.59 -1.08
CA ILE A 230 -4.46 19.42 0.17
C ILE A 230 -2.96 19.31 -0.13
N SER A 231 -2.16 20.10 0.58
CA SER A 231 -0.70 20.05 0.52
C SER A 231 -0.19 19.82 1.94
N LEU A 232 0.78 18.92 2.08
CA LEU A 232 1.50 18.70 3.32
C LEU A 232 2.99 18.95 3.07
N PRO A 233 3.76 19.40 4.08
CA PRO A 233 5.21 19.43 3.97
C PRO A 233 5.77 18.00 3.98
N ALA A 234 6.94 17.79 3.36
CA ALA A 234 7.51 16.45 3.14
C ALA A 234 7.62 15.61 4.43
N TRP A 235 8.07 16.21 5.53
CA TRP A 235 8.19 15.55 6.83
C TRP A 235 6.85 15.04 7.39
N ALA A 236 5.72 15.66 7.01
CA ALA A 236 4.39 15.28 7.51
C ALA A 236 3.86 13.99 6.87
N HIS A 237 4.49 13.47 5.82
CA HIS A 237 4.16 12.16 5.26
C HIS A 237 4.48 11.02 6.22
N SER A 238 5.42 11.23 7.15
CA SER A 238 5.77 10.30 8.22
C SER A 238 4.77 10.30 9.38
N ILE A 239 3.75 11.18 9.39
CA ILE A 239 2.66 11.09 10.36
C ILE A 239 1.92 9.77 10.14
N SER A 240 1.62 9.06 11.22
CA SER A 240 0.94 7.77 11.21
C SER A 240 -0.28 7.76 10.29
N GLY A 241 -0.45 6.67 9.53
CA GLY A 241 -1.62 6.44 8.68
C GLY A 241 -2.94 6.30 9.46
N LEU A 242 -2.87 6.19 10.80
CA LEU A 242 -4.05 6.19 11.67
C LEU A 242 -4.63 7.60 11.85
N VAL A 243 -3.82 8.64 11.62
CA VAL A 243 -4.28 10.04 11.67
C VAL A 243 -4.99 10.38 10.36
N PRO A 244 -6.28 10.77 10.40
CA PRO A 244 -6.99 11.25 9.22
C PRO A 244 -6.32 12.48 8.63
N VAL A 245 -6.51 12.71 7.33
CA VAL A 245 -5.88 13.84 6.62
C VAL A 245 -6.19 15.18 7.28
N GLU A 246 -7.42 15.39 7.76
CA GLU A 246 -7.78 16.62 8.48
C GLU A 246 -6.95 16.81 9.75
N GLY A 247 -6.66 15.71 10.46
CA GLY A 247 -5.79 15.72 11.64
C GLY A 247 -4.34 15.99 11.30
N LYS A 248 -3.84 15.46 10.17
CA LYS A 248 -2.49 15.75 9.68
C LYS A 248 -2.32 17.24 9.37
N VAL A 249 -3.28 17.83 8.65
CA VAL A 249 -3.27 19.27 8.34
C VAL A 249 -3.32 20.11 9.61
N ALA A 250 -4.24 19.80 10.52
CA ALA A 250 -4.36 20.52 11.79
C ALA A 250 -3.09 20.42 12.64
N PHE A 251 -2.45 19.25 12.67
CA PHE A 251 -1.18 19.05 13.35
C PHE A 251 -0.06 19.89 12.72
N VAL A 252 0.08 19.88 11.39
CA VAL A 252 1.12 20.68 10.69
C VAL A 252 0.97 22.16 11.03
N ASP A 253 -0.26 22.70 10.94
CA ASP A 253 -0.53 24.10 11.24
C ASP A 253 -0.20 24.45 12.71
N LEU A 254 -0.55 23.57 13.65
CA LEU A 254 -0.24 23.75 15.07
C LEU A 254 1.26 23.67 15.33
N PHE A 255 1.91 22.64 14.78
CA PHE A 255 3.31 22.35 14.98
C PHE A 255 4.20 23.48 14.46
N LEU A 256 3.97 23.96 13.24
CA LEU A 256 4.75 25.07 12.68
C LEU A 256 4.57 26.38 13.45
N ARG A 257 3.37 26.65 14.00
CA ARG A 257 3.17 27.79 14.91
C ARG A 257 3.99 27.63 16.20
N VAL A 258 3.94 26.46 16.82
CA VAL A 258 4.71 26.17 18.05
C VAL A 258 6.21 26.35 17.81
N VAL A 259 6.74 25.84 16.68
CA VAL A 259 8.15 26.03 16.35
C VAL A 259 8.50 27.50 16.15
N ALA A 260 7.64 28.27 15.46
CA ALA A 260 7.84 29.70 15.27
C ALA A 260 7.83 30.49 16.60
N ASP A 261 6.89 30.17 17.49
CA ASP A 261 6.78 30.80 18.81
C ASP A 261 8.02 30.50 19.67
N LEU A 262 8.45 29.24 19.74
CA LEU A 262 9.68 28.85 20.45
C LEU A 262 10.91 29.56 19.88
N SER A 263 11.03 29.62 18.55
CA SER A 263 12.15 30.29 17.87
C SER A 263 12.16 31.81 18.12
N ALA A 264 10.99 32.40 18.36
CA ALA A 264 10.84 33.82 18.72
C ALA A 264 10.94 34.09 20.23
N GLY A 265 11.27 33.06 21.04
CA GLY A 265 11.32 33.14 22.50
C GLY A 265 9.96 33.42 23.15
N GLN A 266 8.86 33.14 22.44
CA GLN A 266 7.51 33.28 22.98
C GLN A 266 7.18 32.08 23.89
N PRO A 267 6.42 32.28 24.97
CA PRO A 267 6.00 31.19 25.82
C PRO A 267 5.01 30.27 25.09
N VAL A 268 5.26 28.97 25.15
CA VAL A 268 4.34 27.93 24.67
C VAL A 268 3.73 27.19 25.84
N ASP A 269 2.40 27.02 25.84
CA ASP A 269 1.69 26.23 26.84
C ASP A 269 1.79 24.73 26.49
N GLU A 270 2.77 24.06 27.07
CA GLU A 270 2.99 22.62 26.87
C GLU A 270 1.78 21.78 27.34
N ALA A 271 1.08 22.21 28.39
CA ALA A 271 -0.06 21.46 28.91
C ALA A 271 -1.23 21.49 27.93
N LEU A 272 -1.49 22.64 27.30
CA LEU A 272 -2.49 22.76 26.24
C LEU A 272 -2.11 21.91 25.02
N LEU A 273 -0.85 21.97 24.58
CA LEU A 273 -0.38 21.18 23.44
C LEU A 273 -0.51 19.67 23.69
N ARG A 274 -0.16 19.20 24.91
CA ARG A 274 -0.36 17.80 25.29
C ARG A 274 -1.83 17.41 25.33
N ALA A 275 -2.73 18.31 25.75
CA ALA A 275 -4.17 18.07 25.71
C ALA A 275 -4.70 17.97 24.26
N ASP A 276 -4.22 18.83 23.36
CA ASP A 276 -4.56 18.78 21.94
C ASP A 276 -4.07 17.48 21.29
N LEU A 277 -2.84 17.06 21.58
CA LEU A 277 -2.31 15.78 21.10
C LEU A 277 -3.12 14.60 21.66
N ALA A 278 -3.46 14.61 22.95
CA ALA A 278 -4.26 13.56 23.58
C ALA A 278 -5.63 13.35 22.91
N SER A 279 -6.17 14.36 22.19
CA SER A 279 -7.41 14.21 21.42
C SER A 279 -7.33 13.18 20.28
N TYR A 280 -6.12 12.80 19.85
CA TYR A 280 -5.88 11.77 18.83
C TYR A 280 -5.84 10.34 19.38
N GLY A 281 -5.87 10.16 20.71
CA GLY A 281 -5.92 8.87 21.39
C GLY A 281 -4.80 8.66 22.43
N ASP A 282 -4.85 7.50 23.09
CA ASP A 282 -4.00 7.18 24.25
C ASP A 282 -2.48 7.21 23.94
N ASP A 283 -2.09 6.88 22.70
CA ASP A 283 -0.69 6.89 22.23
C ASP A 283 -0.45 7.96 21.15
N SER A 284 -1.09 9.12 21.33
CA SER A 284 -1.07 10.22 20.37
C SER A 284 0.33 10.73 20.03
N ILE A 285 1.25 10.75 20.99
CA ILE A 285 2.65 11.16 20.75
C ILE A 285 3.29 10.30 19.67
N ALA A 286 3.18 8.97 19.78
CA ALA A 286 3.76 8.04 18.81
C ALA A 286 3.19 8.21 17.40
N LEU A 287 1.96 8.73 17.25
CA LEU A 287 1.36 9.00 15.94
C LEU A 287 2.10 10.09 15.15
N PHE A 288 2.80 11.00 15.84
CA PHE A 288 3.47 12.15 15.25
C PHE A 288 5.00 12.11 15.40
N SER A 289 5.55 11.32 16.33
CA SER A 289 6.99 11.24 16.63
C SER A 289 7.88 11.09 15.38
N ALA A 290 7.53 10.18 14.46
CA ALA A 290 8.32 9.97 13.23
C ALA A 290 8.33 11.21 12.30
N ALA A 291 7.24 11.98 12.28
CA ALA A 291 7.17 13.22 11.50
C ALA A 291 7.99 14.34 12.14
N VAL A 292 8.00 14.42 13.47
CA VAL A 292 8.81 15.39 14.22
C VAL A 292 10.29 15.06 14.09
N GLU A 293 10.67 13.79 14.18
CA GLU A 293 12.05 13.35 13.95
C GLU A 293 12.53 13.70 12.53
N GLN A 294 11.68 13.46 11.52
CA GLN A 294 11.97 13.84 10.14
C GLN A 294 12.10 15.38 9.98
N TYR A 295 11.21 16.15 10.62
CA TYR A 295 11.29 17.62 10.62
C TYR A 295 12.62 18.11 11.20
N LEU A 296 13.03 17.57 12.35
CA LEU A 296 14.29 17.93 13.01
C LEU A 296 15.52 17.58 12.16
N ALA A 297 15.46 16.50 11.37
CA ALA A 297 16.52 16.11 10.47
C ALA A 297 16.61 17.00 9.23
N ASP A 298 15.45 17.46 8.71
CA ASP A 298 15.36 18.16 7.43
C ASP A 298 15.48 19.69 7.55
N GLU A 299 14.89 20.29 8.59
CA GLU A 299 14.56 21.72 8.60
C GLU A 299 15.52 22.61 9.41
N GLY A 300 16.65 22.07 9.89
CA GLY A 300 17.72 22.86 10.50
C GLY A 300 17.25 23.78 11.63
N VAL A 301 16.76 23.18 12.71
CA VAL A 301 16.13 23.89 13.85
C VAL A 301 17.19 24.25 14.91
N ASP A 302 16.99 25.37 15.61
CA ASP A 302 17.82 25.75 16.75
C ASP A 302 17.88 24.65 17.83
N ASP A 303 19.05 24.46 18.45
CA ASP A 303 19.32 23.35 19.38
C ASP A 303 18.38 23.35 20.60
N ASP A 304 18.02 24.53 21.14
CA ASP A 304 17.13 24.62 22.30
C ASP A 304 15.69 24.23 21.91
N VAL A 305 15.24 24.67 20.73
CA VAL A 305 13.94 24.29 20.17
C VAL A 305 13.90 22.79 19.85
N ALA A 306 14.97 22.25 19.26
CA ALA A 306 15.09 20.84 18.96
C ALA A 306 15.06 19.98 20.24
N LEU A 307 15.76 20.39 21.31
CA LEU A 307 15.74 19.71 22.60
C LEU A 307 14.34 19.73 23.21
N TRP A 308 13.64 20.86 23.13
CA TRP A 308 12.27 20.99 23.63
C TRP A 308 11.31 20.06 22.89
N LEU A 309 11.37 20.02 21.55
CA LEU A 309 10.55 19.14 20.73
C LEU A 309 10.85 17.66 21.00
N ARG A 310 12.12 17.29 21.15
CA ARG A 310 12.53 15.93 21.52
C ARG A 310 11.94 15.51 22.86
N ALA A 311 11.96 16.39 23.86
CA ALA A 311 11.36 16.14 25.17
C ALA A 311 9.84 16.00 25.10
N LEU A 312 9.16 16.82 24.28
CA LEU A 312 7.71 16.74 24.12
C LEU A 312 7.27 15.41 23.49
N PHE A 313 7.97 14.98 22.43
CA PHE A 313 7.61 13.81 21.62
C PHE A 313 8.35 12.50 22.02
N ASN A 314 9.03 12.50 23.17
CA ASN A 314 9.80 11.37 23.69
C ASN A 314 10.84 10.82 22.69
N LEU A 315 11.51 11.71 21.95
CA LEU A 315 12.53 11.36 20.98
C LEU A 315 13.91 11.28 21.65
N THR A 316 14.73 10.32 21.20
CA THR A 316 16.13 10.16 21.63
C THR A 316 17.04 11.07 20.85
#